data_AF-A0A8C6G4R8-F1
#
_entry.id   AF-A0A8C6G4R8-F1
#
_cell.length_a   1.000
_cell.length_b   1.000
_cell.length_c   1.000
_cell.angle_alpha   90.00
_cell.angle_beta   90.00
_cell.angle_gamma   90.00
#
_symmetry.space_group_name_H-M   'P 1'
#
loop_
_entity.id
_entity.type
_entity.pdbx_description
1 polymer ?
#
loop_
_entity_poly.entity_id
_entity_poly.type
_entity_poly.pdbx_seq_one_letter_code
_entity_poly.pdbx_strand_id
1 'polypeptide(L)'
;MAEVGSKSVLFVCLGNICWSPIAEAVFRKLVTDKKVSGNWAIDSSAVSDWNKGRTPDPRAVSCLRNHGISTAHKARQITKEDFASMSNFGVFSEKRPQIYMNVCQKGT
;
A
#
# COMPACT_ATOMS: atom_id res chain seq x y z
N MET A 1 19.05 16.72 -17.84
CA MET A 1 18.59 16.35 -16.48
C MET A 1 17.11 16.08 -16.61
N ALA A 2 16.67 14.83 -16.44
CA ALA A 2 15.29 14.46 -16.75
C ALA A 2 14.32 15.10 -15.76
N GLU A 3 13.33 15.81 -16.28
CA GLU A 3 12.17 16.35 -15.57
C GLU A 3 11.44 15.19 -14.87
N VAL A 4 11.71 14.97 -13.57
CA VAL A 4 11.00 13.95 -12.82
C VAL A 4 9.70 14.56 -12.33
N GLY A 5 8.64 14.42 -13.13
CA GLY A 5 7.29 14.56 -12.61
C GLY A 5 7.09 13.55 -11.48
N SER A 6 6.70 14.03 -10.29
CA SER A 6 6.42 13.19 -9.13
C SER A 6 5.39 12.12 -9.50
N LYS A 7 5.83 10.86 -9.58
CA LYS A 7 4.95 9.74 -9.89
C LYS A 7 4.13 9.43 -8.65
N SER A 8 2.85 9.14 -8.81
CA SER A 8 1.96 8.82 -7.69
C SER A 8 1.34 7.44 -7.89
N VAL A 9 1.25 6.66 -6.81
CA VAL A 9 0.59 5.34 -6.81
C VAL A 9 -0.33 5.20 -5.59
N LEU A 10 -1.60 4.89 -5.86
CA LEU A 10 -2.60 4.57 -4.83
C LEU A 10 -2.91 3.08 -4.83
N PHE A 11 -2.74 2.42 -3.69
CA PHE A 11 -3.10 1.02 -3.51
C PHE A 11 -4.50 0.90 -2.90
N VAL A 12 -5.45 0.33 -3.64
CA VAL A 12 -6.86 0.27 -3.23
C VAL A 12 -7.29 -1.17 -2.97
N CYS A 13 -7.91 -1.44 -1.83
CA CYS A 13 -8.62 -2.71 -1.60
C CYS A 13 -9.97 -2.46 -0.92
N LEU A 14 -10.73 -3.51 -0.59
CA LEU A 14 -12.07 -3.32 -0.01
C LEU A 14 -12.04 -2.56 1.33
N GLY A 15 -11.17 -2.97 2.26
CA GLY A 15 -11.21 -2.50 3.65
C GLY A 15 -9.94 -1.83 4.16
N ASN A 16 -8.87 -1.73 3.36
CA ASN A 16 -7.59 -1.09 3.71
C ASN A 16 -6.96 -1.50 5.05
N ILE A 17 -7.14 -2.75 5.45
CA ILE A 17 -6.53 -3.33 6.66
C ILE A 17 -5.61 -4.51 6.40
N CYS A 18 -5.76 -5.22 5.28
CA CYS A 18 -4.97 -6.42 4.98
C CYS A 18 -3.97 -6.17 3.85
N TRP A 19 -4.45 -6.14 2.60
CA TRP A 19 -3.57 -6.20 1.42
C TRP A 19 -2.97 -4.86 1.03
N SER A 20 -3.78 -3.80 0.96
CA SER A 20 -3.27 -2.50 0.51
C SER A 20 -2.29 -1.83 1.49
N PRO A 21 -2.39 -1.98 2.83
CA PRO A 21 -1.34 -1.51 3.73
C PRO A 21 -0.02 -2.27 3.59
N ILE A 22 -0.08 -3.57 3.25
CA ILE A 22 1.13 -4.37 2.95
C ILE A 22 1.77 -3.86 1.65
N ALA A 23 0.94 -3.63 0.62
CA ALA A 23 1.37 -3.09 -0.68
C ALA A 23 2.17 -1.81 -0.52
N GLU A 24 1.59 -0.87 0.22
CA GLU A 24 2.17 0.42 0.49
C GLU A 24 3.52 0.28 1.19
N ALA A 25 3.57 -0.50 2.27
CA ALA A 25 4.78 -0.66 3.06
C ALA A 25 5.91 -1.35 2.28
N VAL A 26 5.60 -2.39 1.50
CA VAL A 26 6.56 -3.09 0.64
C VAL A 26 7.04 -2.17 -0.48
N PHE A 27 6.13 -1.46 -1.15
CA PHE A 27 6.51 -0.55 -2.23
C PHE A 27 7.36 0.62 -1.71
N ARG A 28 7.00 1.17 -0.55
CA ARG A 28 7.81 2.19 0.14
C ARG A 28 9.22 1.69 0.42
N LYS A 29 9.37 0.47 0.94
CA LYS A 29 10.70 -0.15 1.14
C LYS A 29 11.47 -0.27 -0.18
N LEU A 30 10.83 -0.75 -1.25
CA LEU A 30 11.47 -0.92 -2.56
C LEU A 30 11.97 0.41 -3.15
N VAL A 31 11.19 1.49 -3.06
CA VAL A 31 11.64 2.80 -3.58
C VAL A 31 12.72 3.42 -2.70
N THR A 32 12.68 3.19 -1.38
CA THR A 32 13.73 3.62 -0.45
C THR A 32 15.04 2.89 -0.74
N ASP A 33 15.01 1.58 -0.95
CA ASP A 33 16.20 0.77 -1.28
C ASP A 33 16.82 1.19 -2.61
N LYS A 34 15.99 1.58 -3.58
CA LYS A 34 16.43 2.10 -4.88
C LYS A 34 16.80 3.59 -4.85
N LYS A 35 16.73 4.28 -3.70
CA LYS A 35 17.00 5.71 -3.54
C LYS A 35 16.17 6.61 -4.46
N VAL A 36 14.95 6.21 -4.77
CA VAL A 36 14.01 6.98 -5.61
C VAL A 36 12.74 7.40 -4.87
N SER A 37 12.71 7.27 -3.55
CA SER A 37 11.54 7.61 -2.73
C SER A 37 11.07 9.06 -2.89
N GLY A 38 11.99 10.00 -3.15
CA GLY A 38 11.65 11.41 -3.40
C GLY A 38 10.85 11.66 -4.69
N ASN A 39 10.80 10.67 -5.59
CA ASN A 39 10.13 10.77 -6.88
C ASN A 39 8.73 10.13 -6.85
N TRP A 40 8.31 9.57 -5.71
CA TRP A 40 7.09 8.79 -5.59
C TRP A 40 6.20 9.27 -4.44
N ALA A 41 4.95 9.62 -4.75
CA ALA A 41 3.87 9.73 -3.79
C ALA A 41 3.19 8.36 -3.66
N ILE A 42 3.18 7.79 -2.45
CA ILE A 42 2.72 6.42 -2.19
C ILE A 42 1.67 6.49 -1.08
N ASP A 43 0.50 5.94 -1.35
CA ASP A 43 -0.59 5.86 -0.38
C ASP A 43 -1.44 4.60 -0.59
N SER A 44 -2.30 4.28 0.38
CA SER A 44 -3.28 3.21 0.28
C SER A 44 -4.65 3.60 0.83
N SER A 45 -5.72 3.08 0.22
CA SER A 45 -7.09 3.43 0.58
C SER A 45 -8.06 2.24 0.44
N ALA A 46 -9.26 2.42 0.98
CA ALA A 46 -10.37 1.48 0.94
C ALA A 46 -11.48 1.97 0.01
N VAL A 47 -12.16 1.02 -0.65
CA VAL A 47 -13.44 1.32 -1.32
C VAL A 47 -14.54 1.54 -0.29
N SER A 48 -14.57 0.74 0.77
CA SER A 48 -15.54 0.83 1.86
C SER A 48 -15.01 1.66 3.03
N ASP A 49 -15.90 2.29 3.79
CA ASP A 49 -15.62 3.07 5.00
C ASP A 49 -15.61 2.22 6.29
N TRP A 50 -15.96 0.94 6.24
CA TRP A 50 -16.16 0.08 7.42
C TRP A 50 -14.98 0.04 8.41
N ASN A 51 -13.75 0.19 7.91
CA ASN A 51 -12.55 0.14 8.72
C ASN A 51 -11.87 1.50 8.88
N LYS A 52 -12.52 2.61 8.51
CA LYS A 52 -11.91 3.95 8.59
C LYS A 52 -11.35 4.22 10.00
N GLY A 53 -10.09 4.66 10.06
CA GLY A 53 -9.34 4.93 11.29
C GLY A 53 -8.73 3.72 12.00
N ARG A 54 -9.06 2.49 11.58
CA ARG A 54 -8.52 1.27 12.19
C ARG A 54 -7.07 1.04 11.75
N THR A 55 -6.30 0.40 12.62
CA THR A 55 -4.96 -0.08 12.26
C THR A 55 -5.05 -1.29 11.34
N PRO A 56 -3.99 -1.60 10.57
CA PRO A 56 -3.92 -2.81 9.77
C PRO A 56 -4.15 -4.06 10.63
N ASP A 57 -4.66 -5.12 9.98
CA ASP A 57 -4.91 -6.42 10.61
C ASP A 57 -3.61 -6.93 11.27
N PRO A 58 -3.65 -7.47 12.49
CA PRO A 58 -2.47 -7.95 13.19
C PRO A 58 -1.65 -8.97 12.39
N ARG A 59 -2.29 -9.79 11.53
CA ARG A 59 -1.59 -10.73 10.64
C ARG A 59 -0.79 -9.98 9.57
N ALA A 60 -1.35 -8.91 9.01
CA ALA A 60 -0.64 -8.05 8.07
C ALA A 60 0.56 -7.36 8.73
N VAL A 61 0.38 -6.85 9.95
CA VAL A 61 1.47 -6.25 10.73
C VAL A 61 2.55 -7.28 11.07
N SER A 62 2.17 -8.47 11.52
CA SER A 62 3.12 -9.53 11.84
C SER A 62 3.90 -9.98 10.60
N CYS A 63 3.23 -10.08 9.46
CA CYS A 63 3.87 -10.38 8.18
C CYS A 63 4.90 -9.33 7.79
N LEU A 64 4.54 -8.04 7.82
CA LEU A 64 5.50 -6.96 7.56
C LEU A 64 6.69 -7.00 8.52
N ARG A 65 6.43 -7.24 9.82
CA ARG A 65 7.46 -7.35 10.85
C ARG A 65 8.43 -8.51 10.58
N ASN A 66 7.94 -9.65 10.10
CA ASN A 66 8.78 -10.80 9.73
C ASN A 66 9.76 -10.44 8.58
N HIS A 67 9.42 -9.43 7.77
CA HIS A 67 10.28 -8.90 6.71
C HIS A 67 11.05 -7.63 7.11
N GLY A 68 11.05 -7.26 8.40
CA GLY A 68 11.73 -6.06 8.90
C GLY A 68 11.07 -4.75 8.45
N ILE A 69 9.79 -4.77 8.09
CA ILE A 69 9.03 -3.60 7.65
C ILE A 69 8.02 -3.23 8.75
N SER A 70 8.00 -1.97 9.14
CA SER A 70 6.98 -1.41 10.04
C SER A 70 6.00 -0.55 9.26
N THR A 71 4.72 -0.56 9.66
CA THR A 71 3.70 0.34 9.11
C THR A 71 2.99 1.08 10.24
N ALA A 72 2.77 2.38 10.05
CA ALA A 72 1.95 3.23 10.91
C ALA A 72 0.63 3.61 10.22
N HIS A 73 0.25 2.87 9.18
CA HIS A 73 -0.93 3.15 8.37
C HIS A 73 -2.20 3.17 9.21
N LYS A 74 -3.16 4.00 8.81
CA LYS A 74 -4.54 3.95 9.31
C LYS A 74 -5.46 3.84 8.13
N ALA A 75 -6.37 2.88 8.21
CA ALA A 75 -7.33 2.62 7.16
C ALA A 75 -8.12 3.89 6.84
N ARG A 76 -8.19 4.26 5.56
CA ARG A 76 -8.95 5.42 5.09
C ARG A 76 -9.75 5.05 3.85
N GLN A 77 -10.87 5.73 3.64
CA GLN A 77 -11.64 5.57 2.41
C GLN A 77 -11.01 6.40 1.29
N ILE A 78 -11.11 5.90 0.06
CA ILE A 78 -10.78 6.66 -1.15
C ILE A 78 -11.73 7.84 -1.31
N THR A 79 -11.21 9.00 -1.68
CA THR A 79 -12.01 10.21 -1.92
C THR A 79 -11.91 10.65 -3.39
N LYS A 80 -12.75 11.61 -3.81
CA LYS A 80 -12.70 12.13 -5.19
C LYS A 80 -11.40 12.88 -5.47
N GLU A 81 -10.81 13.47 -4.45
CA GLU A 81 -9.55 14.20 -4.52
C GLU A 81 -8.37 13.26 -4.77
N ASP A 82 -8.44 12.01 -4.31
CA ASP A 82 -7.44 10.98 -4.64
C ASP A 82 -7.42 10.71 -6.16
N PHE A 83 -8.59 10.72 -6.81
CA PHE A 83 -8.68 10.58 -8.27
C PHE A 83 -8.07 11.75 -9.04
N ALA A 84 -8.07 12.95 -8.45
CA ALA A 84 -7.49 14.14 -9.06
C ALA A 84 -5.98 14.28 -8.79
N SER A 85 -5.50 13.77 -7.64
CA SER A 85 -4.12 13.94 -7.18
C SER A 85 -3.21 12.76 -7.54
N MET A 86 -3.75 11.57 -7.81
CA MET A 86 -2.97 10.37 -8.10
C MET A 86 -3.10 9.94 -9.57
N SER A 87 -1.97 9.67 -10.21
CA SER A 87 -1.88 9.35 -11.63
C SER A 87 -1.94 7.85 -11.90
N ASN A 88 -1.51 7.00 -10.95
CA ASN A 88 -1.57 5.55 -11.08
C ASN A 88 -2.38 4.92 -9.94
N PHE A 89 -3.31 4.04 -10.29
CA PHE A 89 -4.13 3.29 -9.33
C PHE A 89 -3.80 1.81 -9.44
N GLY A 90 -3.34 1.22 -8.33
CA GLY A 90 -3.21 -0.23 -8.17
C GLY A 90 -4.43 -0.76 -7.42
N VAL A 91 -5.41 -1.30 -8.14
CA VAL A 91 -6.62 -1.87 -7.53
C VAL A 91 -6.42 -3.36 -7.26
N PHE A 92 -6.54 -3.74 -5.98
CA PHE A 92 -6.51 -5.11 -5.53
C PHE A 92 -7.94 -5.67 -5.46
N SER A 93 -8.34 -6.33 -6.54
CA SER A 93 -9.50 -7.23 -6.52
C SER A 93 -9.15 -8.54 -5.80
N GLU A 94 -10.16 -9.30 -5.42
CA GLU A 94 -10.16 -10.54 -4.63
C GLU A 94 -9.07 -11.59 -5.01
N LYS A 95 -8.49 -11.48 -6.20
CA LYS A 95 -7.34 -12.27 -6.64
C LYS A 95 -6.03 -11.72 -6.08
N ARG A 96 -5.43 -12.50 -5.17
CA ARG A 96 -4.11 -12.28 -4.57
C ARG A 96 -3.07 -12.00 -5.67
N PRO A 97 -2.49 -10.80 -5.74
CA PRO A 97 -1.49 -10.53 -6.75
C PRO A 97 -0.21 -11.31 -6.42
N GLN A 98 0.41 -11.88 -7.45
CA GLN A 98 1.56 -12.78 -7.31
C GLN A 98 2.71 -12.19 -6.48
N ILE A 99 2.91 -10.87 -6.55
CA ILE A 99 3.91 -10.13 -5.76
C ILE A 99 3.70 -10.27 -4.24
N TYR A 100 2.44 -10.42 -3.79
CA TYR A 100 2.07 -10.52 -2.36
C TYR A 100 2.17 -11.94 -1.81
N MET A 101 1.94 -12.93 -2.68
CA MET A 101 2.01 -14.35 -2.32
C MET A 101 3.39 -14.70 -1.79
N ASN A 102 4.44 -14.13 -2.39
CA ASN A 102 5.82 -14.42 -1.99
C ASN A 102 6.26 -13.75 -0.68
N VAL A 103 5.62 -12.65 -0.28
CA VAL A 103 5.95 -11.95 0.98
C VAL A 103 5.23 -12.62 2.14
N CYS A 104 3.94 -12.91 2.02
CA CYS A 104 3.15 -13.26 3.21
C CYS A 104 2.78 -14.75 3.34
N GLN A 105 2.95 -15.59 2.31
CA GLN A 105 2.52 -16.99 2.37
C GLN A 105 3.57 -18.00 2.84
N LYS A 106 4.83 -17.59 3.09
CA LYS A 106 5.84 -18.49 3.68
C LYS A 106 5.78 -18.46 5.22
N GLY A 107 4.60 -18.72 5.77
CA GLY A 107 4.33 -18.60 7.20
C GLY A 107 3.26 -19.56 7.73
N THR A 108 3.12 -20.73 7.12
CA THR A 108 2.48 -21.94 7.68
C THR A 108 3.08 -23.16 7.03
#